data_AF-A0A7X1LVV4-F1
#
_entry.id   AF-A0A7X1LVV4-F1
#
_cell.length_a   1.000
_cell.length_b   1.000
_cell.length_c   1.000
_cell.angle_alpha   90.00
_cell.angle_beta   90.00
_cell.angle_gamma   90.00
#
_symmetry.space_group_name_H-M   'P 1'
#
loop_
_entity.id
_entity.type
_entity.pdbx_description
1 polymer ?
#
loop_
_entity_poly.entity_id
_entity_poly.type
_entity_poly.pdbx_seq_one_letter_code
_entity_poly.pdbx_strand_id
1 'polypeptide(L)'
;MPAPYLLTAEPWVPVWDLDASAARDVGLTEALTRAHRLLLPVTRAEDVPVLRLLVALFDAAAGPRDAAEWDAAWKAETLDTTAVTTYLDRWAERLDLFHPNHPVFQCGHLTEYARGPEALHPGSLGG
;
A
#
# COMPACT_ATOMS: atom_id res chain seq x y z
N MET A 1 8.38 -20.96 10.21
CA MET A 1 7.68 -19.97 9.37
C MET A 1 7.58 -18.69 10.17
N PRO A 2 7.93 -17.52 9.61
CA PRO A 2 7.67 -16.24 10.27
C PRO A 2 6.17 -16.07 10.52
N ALA A 3 5.81 -15.21 11.49
CA ALA A 3 4.43 -14.80 11.68
C ALA A 3 3.93 -14.02 10.44
N PRO A 4 2.62 -14.03 10.13
CA PRO A 4 2.05 -13.20 9.08
C PRO A 4 2.43 -11.73 9.25
N TYR A 5 2.64 -11.04 8.13
CA TYR A 5 2.86 -9.59 8.11
C TYR A 5 1.91 -8.98 7.08
N LEU A 6 0.72 -8.58 7.54
CA LEU A 6 -0.34 -8.09 6.70
C LEU A 6 -0.09 -6.62 6.32
N LEU A 7 0.24 -6.36 5.06
CA LEU A 7 0.49 -4.99 4.57
C LEU A 7 -0.73 -4.06 4.72
N THR A 8 -1.92 -4.64 4.90
CA THR A 8 -3.16 -3.89 5.17
C THR A 8 -3.13 -3.17 6.52
N ALA A 9 -2.58 -3.80 7.56
CA ALA A 9 -2.66 -3.33 8.94
C ALA A 9 -1.29 -2.97 9.55
N GLU A 10 -0.24 -3.70 9.19
CA GLU A 10 1.10 -3.48 9.74
C GLU A 10 1.65 -2.11 9.32
N PRO A 11 2.39 -1.40 10.19
CA PRO A 11 2.91 -0.07 9.90
C PRO A 11 4.15 -0.17 9.00
N TRP A 12 4.02 0.20 7.72
CA TRP A 12 5.14 0.18 6.77
C TRP A 12 5.14 1.33 5.76
N VAL A 13 4.01 2.02 5.58
CA VAL A 13 3.90 3.17 4.69
C VAL A 13 4.25 4.43 5.48
N PRO A 14 5.38 5.10 5.20
CA PRO A 14 5.79 6.29 5.92
C PRO A 14 4.89 7.47 5.52
N VAL A 15 4.27 8.10 6.50
CA VAL A 15 3.40 9.27 6.31
C VAL A 15 3.71 10.37 7.32
N TRP A 16 3.34 11.59 6.97
CA TRP A 16 3.21 12.67 7.93
C TRP A 16 1.75 12.78 8.36
N ASP A 17 1.48 12.58 9.65
CA ASP A 17 0.14 12.68 10.23
C ASP A 17 -0.13 14.11 10.66
N LEU A 18 -1.17 14.72 10.09
CA LEU A 18 -1.57 16.10 10.38
C LEU A 18 -2.16 16.27 11.78
N ASP A 19 -2.82 15.24 12.32
CA ASP A 19 -3.43 15.30 13.64
C ASP A 19 -2.35 15.18 14.73
N ALA A 20 -1.41 14.25 14.55
CA ALA A 20 -0.30 14.04 15.49
C ALA A 20 0.86 15.04 15.29
N SER A 21 0.90 15.74 14.15
CA SER A 21 2.01 16.60 13.74
C SER A 21 3.37 15.86 13.79
N ALA A 22 3.38 14.61 13.33
CA ALA A 22 4.55 13.75 13.41
C ALA A 22 4.62 12.75 12.24
N ALA A 23 5.83 12.29 11.95
CA ALA A 23 6.05 11.17 11.04
C ALA A 23 5.71 9.85 11.75
N ARG A 24 4.98 8.96 11.06
CA ARG A 24 4.71 7.59 11.51
C ARG A 24 4.50 6.68 10.31
N ASP A 25 4.65 5.39 10.54
CA ASP A 25 4.32 4.37 9.55
C ASP A 25 2.90 3.86 9.79
N VAL A 26 2.16 3.64 8.71
CA VAL A 26 0.79 3.14 8.72
C VAL A 26 0.62 1.94 7.78
N GLY A 27 -0.45 1.18 7.95
CA GLY A 27 -0.86 0.15 7.00
C GLY A 27 -1.62 0.73 5.81
N LEU A 28 -1.78 -0.08 4.75
CA LEU A 28 -2.50 0.34 3.53
C LEU A 28 -3.96 0.76 3.81
N THR A 29 -4.63 0.11 4.77
CA THR A 29 -6.02 0.43 5.12
C THR A 29 -6.12 1.83 5.74
N GLU A 30 -5.23 2.15 6.68
CA GLU A 30 -5.20 3.48 7.30
C GLU A 30 -4.77 4.55 6.29
N ALA A 31 -3.78 4.25 5.44
CA ALA A 31 -3.32 5.16 4.40
C ALA A 31 -4.44 5.65 3.47
N LEU A 32 -5.36 4.75 3.08
CA LEU A 32 -6.50 5.10 2.21
C LEU A 32 -7.68 5.70 2.99
N THR A 33 -8.05 5.11 4.14
CA THR A 33 -9.22 5.57 4.91
C THR A 33 -9.00 6.93 5.59
N ARG A 34 -7.75 7.26 5.94
CA ARG A 34 -7.34 8.55 6.49
C ARG A 34 -6.56 9.42 5.50
N ALA A 35 -6.68 9.18 4.19
CA ALA A 35 -5.93 9.93 3.17
C ALA A 35 -6.09 11.47 3.26
N HIS A 36 -7.22 11.95 3.78
CA HIS A 36 -7.48 13.38 4.02
C HIS A 36 -6.70 13.99 5.21
N ARG A 37 -6.08 13.15 6.05
CA ARG A 37 -5.27 13.56 7.22
C ARG A 37 -3.80 13.14 7.15
N LEU A 38 -3.44 12.33 6.16
CA LEU A 38 -2.11 11.76 6.02
C LEU A 38 -1.45 12.29 4.75
N LEU A 39 -0.22 12.77 4.87
CA LEU A 39 0.58 13.16 3.71
C LEU A 39 1.60 12.06 3.42
N LEU A 40 1.55 11.52 2.20
CA LEU A 40 2.58 10.61 1.68
C LEU A 40 3.71 11.44 1.07
N PRO A 41 4.92 11.49 1.68
CA PRO A 41 6.04 12.19 1.09
C PRO A 41 6.59 11.38 -0.10
N VAL A 42 6.27 11.81 -1.32
CA VAL A 42 6.84 11.25 -2.55
C VAL A 42 8.00 12.15 -2.99
N THR A 43 9.15 11.97 -2.36
CA THR A 43 10.32 12.84 -2.55
C THR A 43 11.42 12.18 -3.37
N ARG A 44 11.44 10.85 -3.41
CA ARG A 44 12.43 10.04 -4.12
C ARG A 44 11.73 9.08 -5.08
N ALA A 45 12.49 8.54 -6.04
CA ALA A 45 11.94 7.64 -7.05
C ALA A 45 11.40 6.33 -6.43
N GLU A 46 12.01 5.87 -5.35
CA GLU A 46 11.59 4.69 -4.59
C GLU A 46 10.25 4.87 -3.84
N ASP A 47 9.75 6.10 -3.70
CA ASP A 47 8.46 6.37 -3.05
C ASP A 47 7.29 6.19 -4.04
N VAL A 48 7.56 6.32 -5.35
CA VAL A 48 6.55 6.25 -6.42
C VAL A 48 5.82 4.90 -6.47
N PRO A 49 6.48 3.73 -6.32
CA PRO A 49 5.80 2.44 -6.25
C PRO A 49 4.72 2.37 -5.17
N VAL A 50 4.95 2.98 -4.00
CA VAL A 50 3.97 3.00 -2.90
C VAL A 50 2.74 3.82 -3.29
N LEU A 51 2.93 5.01 -3.88
CA LEU A 51 1.82 5.80 -4.42
C LEU A 51 1.02 5.00 -5.46
N ARG A 52 1.71 4.34 -6.41
CA ARG A 52 1.04 3.53 -7.44
C ARG A 52 0.26 2.36 -6.86
N LEU A 53 0.78 1.72 -5.82
CA LEU A 53 0.08 0.66 -5.10
C LEU A 53 -1.21 1.18 -4.46
N LEU A 54 -1.14 2.31 -3.74
CA LEU A 54 -2.31 2.93 -3.12
C LEU A 54 -3.38 3.30 -4.16
N VAL A 55 -2.97 3.89 -5.28
CA VAL A 55 -3.87 4.22 -6.39
C VAL A 55 -4.52 2.97 -6.98
N ALA A 56 -3.75 1.88 -7.20
CA ALA A 56 -4.29 0.64 -7.74
C ALA A 56 -5.29 -0.04 -6.79
N LEU A 57 -5.03 0.01 -5.48
CA LEU A 57 -5.95 -0.52 -4.46
C LEU A 57 -7.23 0.32 -4.39
N PHE A 58 -7.11 1.64 -4.42
CA PHE A 58 -8.26 2.54 -4.47
C PHE A 58 -9.09 2.31 -5.74
N ASP A 59 -8.45 2.24 -6.90
CA ASP A 59 -9.12 2.00 -8.19
C ASP A 59 -9.90 0.68 -8.18
N ALA A 60 -9.29 -0.39 -7.68
CA ALA A 60 -9.95 -1.69 -7.58
C ALA A 60 -11.09 -1.74 -6.55
N ALA A 61 -11.02 -0.93 -5.50
CA ALA A 61 -12.02 -0.90 -4.44
C ALA A 61 -13.19 0.06 -4.74
N ALA A 62 -12.88 1.27 -5.19
CA ALA A 62 -13.77 2.42 -5.27
C ALA A 62 -13.40 3.38 -6.42
N GLY A 63 -12.71 2.89 -7.45
CA GLY A 63 -12.27 3.68 -8.60
C GLY A 63 -13.45 4.34 -9.34
N PRO A 64 -13.43 5.67 -9.54
CA PRO A 64 -14.45 6.34 -10.34
C PRO A 64 -14.44 5.85 -11.80
N ARG A 65 -15.60 5.45 -12.31
CA ARG A 65 -15.74 4.88 -13.66
C ARG A 65 -15.93 5.93 -14.75
N ASP A 66 -16.37 7.12 -14.35
CA ASP A 66 -16.60 8.25 -15.24
C ASP A 66 -16.31 9.59 -14.55
N ALA A 67 -16.41 10.68 -15.32
CA ALA A 67 -16.12 12.02 -14.83
C ALA A 67 -17.09 12.49 -13.74
N ALA A 68 -18.32 11.99 -13.71
CA ALA A 68 -19.31 12.39 -12.71
C ALA A 68 -19.01 11.71 -11.37
N GLU A 69 -18.66 10.42 -11.39
CA GLU A 69 -18.17 9.70 -10.20
C GLU A 69 -16.86 10.31 -9.69
N TRP A 70 -15.98 10.75 -10.60
CA TRP A 70 -14.72 11.40 -10.21
C TRP A 70 -14.97 12.72 -9.48
N ASP A 71 -15.84 13.57 -10.03
CA ASP A 71 -16.22 14.85 -9.42
C ASP A 71 -16.91 14.66 -8.06
N ALA A 72 -17.76 13.64 -7.93
CA ALA A 72 -18.38 13.28 -6.66
C ALA A 72 -17.33 12.84 -5.62
N ALA A 73 -16.39 11.98 -6.01
CA ALA A 73 -15.30 11.53 -5.14
C ALA A 73 -14.37 12.69 -4.73
N TRP A 74 -14.09 13.61 -5.64
CA TRP A 74 -13.25 14.79 -5.37
C TRP A 74 -13.89 15.77 -4.38
N LYS A 75 -15.22 15.92 -4.42
CA LYS A 75 -15.96 16.81 -3.51
C LYS A 75 -16.20 16.20 -2.12
N ALA A 76 -16.08 14.88 -1.99
CA ALA A 76 -16.21 14.21 -0.71
C ALA A 76 -15.02 14.56 0.20
N GLU A 77 -15.27 14.65 1.51
CA GLU A 77 -14.21 14.91 2.49
C GLU A 77 -13.25 13.72 2.60
N THR A 78 -13.75 12.51 2.37
CA THR A 78 -13.00 11.26 2.45
C THR A 78 -13.23 10.41 1.21
N LEU A 79 -12.29 9.50 0.93
CA LEU A 79 -12.56 8.36 0.05
C LEU A 79 -13.71 7.51 0.60
N ASP A 80 -14.30 6.66 -0.24
CA ASP A 80 -15.29 5.67 0.22
C ASP A 80 -14.60 4.63 1.13
N THR A 81 -14.57 4.94 2.42
CA THR A 81 -13.88 4.14 3.42
C THR A 81 -14.49 2.75 3.55
N THR A 82 -15.79 2.61 3.31
CA THR A 82 -16.49 1.32 3.42
C THR A 82 -16.13 0.41 2.25
N ALA A 83 -16.09 0.94 1.03
CA ALA A 83 -15.65 0.18 -0.14
C ALA A 83 -14.17 -0.22 -0.01
N VAL A 84 -13.31 0.70 0.44
CA VAL A 84 -11.88 0.44 0.66
C VAL A 84 -11.64 -0.64 1.71
N THR A 85 -12.24 -0.54 2.91
CA THR A 85 -12.06 -1.55 3.96
C THR A 85 -12.59 -2.91 3.54
N THR A 86 -13.79 -2.96 2.94
CA THR A 86 -14.39 -4.21 2.44
C THR A 86 -13.47 -4.89 1.42
N TYR A 87 -12.88 -4.13 0.49
CA TYR A 87 -11.97 -4.68 -0.51
C TYR A 87 -10.67 -5.19 0.12
N LEU A 88 -10.05 -4.43 1.01
CA LEU A 88 -8.80 -4.81 1.66
C LEU A 88 -8.97 -6.00 2.61
N ASP A 89 -10.07 -6.08 3.33
CA ASP A 89 -10.40 -7.22 4.19
C ASP A 89 -10.59 -8.49 3.37
N ARG A 90 -11.26 -8.39 2.22
CA ARG A 90 -11.44 -9.51 1.28
C ARG A 90 -10.11 -10.05 0.76
N TRP A 91 -9.12 -9.19 0.55
CA TRP A 91 -7.83 -9.55 -0.05
C TRP A 91 -6.67 -9.58 0.95
N ALA A 92 -6.93 -9.47 2.25
CA ALA A 92 -5.91 -9.36 3.29
C ALA A 92 -4.88 -10.50 3.24
N GLU A 93 -5.32 -11.75 3.03
CA GLU A 93 -4.44 -12.93 2.89
C GLU A 93 -3.45 -12.78 1.71
N ARG A 94 -3.87 -12.17 0.60
CA ARG A 94 -3.02 -11.94 -0.58
C ARG A 94 -2.07 -10.76 -0.41
N LEU A 95 -2.25 -9.99 0.66
CA LEU A 95 -1.40 -8.87 1.06
C LEU A 95 -0.54 -9.22 2.29
N ASP A 96 -0.40 -10.51 2.62
CA ASP A 96 0.56 -11.00 3.60
C ASP A 96 1.95 -11.16 2.96
N LEU A 97 2.94 -10.45 3.50
CA LEU A 97 4.33 -10.48 3.02
C LEU A 97 4.98 -11.85 3.16
N PHE A 98 4.55 -12.63 4.15
CA PHE A 98 5.12 -13.93 4.49
C PHE A 98 4.15 -15.09 4.32
N HIS A 99 3.09 -14.90 3.52
CA HIS A 99 2.11 -15.94 3.26
C HIS A 99 2.81 -17.22 2.78
N PRO A 100 2.48 -18.41 3.33
CA PRO A 100 3.18 -19.66 3.01
C PRO A 100 3.18 -20.01 1.52
N ASN A 101 2.09 -19.71 0.81
CA ASN A 101 1.91 -20.13 -0.59
C ASN A 101 1.83 -18.95 -1.57
N HIS A 102 1.53 -17.75 -1.08
CA HIS A 102 1.17 -16.59 -1.89
C HIS A 102 1.75 -15.28 -1.30
N PRO A 103 3.06 -15.23 -1.00
CA PRO A 103 3.67 -14.04 -0.41
C PRO A 103 3.51 -12.88 -1.38
N VAL A 104 3.02 -11.73 -0.90
CA VAL A 104 2.70 -10.59 -1.76
C VAL A 104 3.94 -10.13 -2.54
N PHE A 105 3.78 -9.88 -3.84
CA PHE A 105 4.83 -9.45 -4.77
C PHE A 105 6.05 -10.39 -4.87
N GLN A 106 5.91 -11.64 -4.42
CA GLN A 106 6.98 -12.63 -4.39
C GLN A 106 6.52 -13.95 -5.02
N CYS A 107 7.47 -14.82 -5.34
CA CYS A 107 7.20 -16.20 -5.75
C CYS A 107 7.41 -17.13 -4.55
N GLY A 108 6.33 -17.66 -3.97
CA GLY A 108 6.41 -18.60 -2.83
C GLY A 108 7.13 -19.92 -3.13
N HIS A 109 7.40 -20.21 -4.40
CA HIS A 109 8.14 -21.41 -4.84
C HIS A 109 9.63 -21.14 -5.11
N LEU A 110 10.10 -19.91 -4.89
CA LEU A 110 11.51 -19.58 -5.07
C LEU A 110 12.32 -20.07 -3.86
N THR A 111 12.89 -21.26 -3.96
CA THR A 111 13.67 -21.91 -2.88
C THR A 111 15.18 -21.81 -3.05
N GLU A 112 15.65 -21.42 -4.24
CA GLU A 112 17.07 -21.23 -4.55
C GLU A 112 17.27 -19.85 -5.17
N TYR A 113 18.28 -19.11 -4.70
CA TYR A 113 18.58 -17.77 -5.20
C TYR A 113 20.08 -17.47 -5.14
N ALA A 114 20.61 -16.90 -6.22
CA ALA A 114 22.03 -16.56 -6.36
C ALA A 114 22.39 -15.18 -5.77
N ARG A 115 21.40 -14.38 -5.40
CA ARG A 115 21.55 -13.01 -4.87
C ARG A 115 20.62 -12.83 -3.69
N GLY A 116 21.08 -12.16 -2.63
CA GLY A 116 20.27 -11.85 -1.46
C GLY A 116 19.44 -10.56 -1.63
N PRO A 117 18.76 -10.12 -0.56
CA PRO A 117 17.89 -8.95 -0.57
C PRO A 117 18.62 -7.64 -0.88
N GLU A 118 19.95 -7.58 -0.72
CA GLU A 118 20.79 -6.45 -1.12
C GLU A 118 20.67 -6.10 -2.61
N ALA A 119 20.32 -7.09 -3.45
CA ALA A 119 20.07 -6.87 -4.87
C ALA A 119 18.75 -6.13 -5.16
N LEU A 120 17.89 -5.93 -4.16
CA LEU A 120 16.64 -5.16 -4.26
C LEU A 120 16.86 -3.67 -3.98
N HIS A 121 18.02 -3.28 -3.44
CA HIS A 121 18.32 -1.88 -3.19
C HIS A 121 18.36 -1.10 -4.53
N PRO A 122 17.68 0.05 -4.68
CA PRO A 122 17.67 0.79 -5.94
C PRO A 122 19.08 1.12 -6.47
N GLY A 123 20.03 1.36 -5.56
CA GLY A 123 21.43 1.60 -5.89
C GLY A 123 22.22 0.38 -6.41
N SER A 124 21.71 -0.85 -6.29
CA SER A 124 22.35 -2.06 -6.84
C SER A 124 21.85 -2.42 -8.25
N LEU A 125 20.84 -1.71 -8.76
CA LEU A 125 20.30 -1.86 -10.12
C LEU A 125 21.03 -1.02 -11.18
N GLY A 126 21.91 -0.11 -10.75
CA GLY A 126 22.82 0.61 -11.64
C GLY A 126 24.11 -0.20 -11.84
N GLY A 127 24.28 -0.74 -13.05
CA GLY A 127 25.57 -1.23 -13.55
C GLY A 127 26.42 -0.10 -14.10
#